data_AF-A0AAV8P1J5-F1
#
_entry.id   AF-A0AAV8P1J5-F1
#
_cell.length_a   1.000
_cell.length_b   1.000
_cell.length_c   1.000
_cell.angle_alpha   90.00
_cell.angle_beta   90.00
_cell.angle_gamma   90.00
#
_symmetry.space_group_name_H-M   'P 1'
#
loop_
_entity.id
_entity.type
_entity.pdbx_description
1 polymer ?
#
loop_
_entity_poly.entity_id
_entity_poly.type
_entity_poly.pdbx_seq_one_letter_code
_entity_poly.pdbx_strand_id
1 'polypeptide(L)'
;MSGSEVKKVAEVAAKATTSIDWDGMNKLLVSEEARKEFTNLRRAFDEVNHQLQTKLSQEPEPIDWDYCRKGIGSRLVVCIKRLMKA
;
A
#
# COMPACT_ATOMS: atom_id res chain seq x y z
N MET A 1 -16.60 0.98 6.07
CA MET A 1 -15.87 0.16 5.08
C MET A 1 -14.52 0.82 4.90
N SER A 2 -13.44 0.23 5.43
CA SER A 2 -12.10 0.86 5.38
C SER A 2 -11.01 -0.12 4.89
N GLY A 3 -11.23 -1.45 4.95
CA GLY A 3 -10.34 -2.43 4.32
C GLY A 3 -10.54 -2.62 2.81
N SER A 4 -11.73 -2.33 2.26
CA SER A 4 -12.01 -2.64 0.84
C SER A 4 -11.33 -1.69 -0.15
N GLU A 5 -11.04 -0.46 0.25
CA GLU A 5 -10.44 0.56 -0.63
C GLU A 5 -8.93 0.36 -0.72
N VAL A 6 -8.25 0.10 0.41
CA VAL A 6 -6.82 -0.25 0.42
C VAL A 6 -6.57 -1.53 -0.38
N LYS A 7 -7.43 -2.54 -0.22
CA LYS A 7 -7.37 -3.78 -1.00
C LYS A 7 -7.58 -3.53 -2.50
N LYS A 8 -8.51 -2.66 -2.88
CA LYS A 8 -8.72 -2.25 -4.28
C LYS A 8 -7.50 -1.52 -4.86
N VAL A 9 -6.87 -0.63 -4.10
CA VAL A 9 -5.66 0.07 -4.53
C VAL A 9 -4.50 -0.92 -4.72
N ALA A 10 -4.33 -1.86 -3.79
CA ALA A 10 -3.33 -2.92 -3.90
C ALA A 10 -3.59 -3.83 -5.13
N GLU A 11 -4.84 -4.17 -5.42
CA GLU A 11 -5.22 -4.97 -6.60
C GLU A 11 -5.01 -4.21 -7.93
N VAL A 12 -5.32 -2.91 -7.98
CA VAL A 12 -5.07 -2.07 -9.16
C VAL A 12 -3.57 -1.91 -9.40
N ALA A 13 -2.78 -1.66 -8.34
CA ALA A 13 -1.33 -1.61 -8.41
C ALA A 13 -0.74 -2.97 -8.87
N ALA A 14 -1.27 -4.10 -8.37
CA ALA A 14 -0.87 -5.44 -8.80
C ALA A 14 -1.12 -5.65 -10.30
N LYS A 15 -2.28 -5.24 -10.81
CA LYS A 15 -2.61 -5.38 -12.23
C LYS A 15 -1.73 -4.50 -13.12
N ALA A 16 -1.52 -3.24 -12.74
CA ALA A 16 -0.67 -2.33 -13.48
C ALA A 16 0.80 -2.81 -13.52
N THR A 17 1.33 -3.31 -12.40
CA THR A 17 2.71 -3.82 -12.29
C THR A 17 2.94 -5.05 -13.19
N THR A 18 1.99 -5.99 -13.28
CA THR A 18 2.12 -7.17 -14.15
C THR A 18 2.15 -6.86 -15.66
N SER A 19 1.68 -5.68 -16.06
CA SER A 19 1.65 -5.27 -17.47
C SER A 19 2.92 -4.56 -17.97
N ILE A 20 3.88 -4.29 -17.07
CA ILE A 20 5.10 -3.55 -17.44
C ILE A 20 6.12 -4.51 -18.05
N ASP A 21 6.46 -4.27 -19.33
CA ASP A 21 7.55 -4.96 -20.03
C ASP A 21 8.91 -4.35 -19.67
N TRP A 22 9.40 -4.69 -18.47
CA TRP A 22 10.71 -4.23 -17.99
C TRP A 22 11.88 -4.67 -18.88
N ASP A 23 11.76 -5.85 -19.50
CA ASP A 23 12.84 -6.43 -20.30
C ASP A 23 12.89 -5.79 -21.70
N GLY A 24 11.73 -5.44 -22.27
CA GLY A 24 11.63 -4.62 -23.46
C GLY A 24 12.16 -3.21 -23.23
N MET A 25 11.80 -2.57 -22.11
CA MET A 25 12.31 -1.24 -21.74
C MET A 25 13.84 -1.24 -21.60
N ASN A 26 14.43 -2.26 -20.97
CA ASN A 26 15.88 -2.36 -20.81
C ASN A 26 16.63 -2.44 -22.16
N LYS A 27 16.04 -3.12 -23.16
CA LYS A 27 16.62 -3.25 -24.51
C LYS A 27 16.67 -1.95 -25.30
N LEU A 28 15.84 -0.97 -24.95
CA LEU A 28 15.81 0.35 -25.58
C LEU A 28 16.90 1.29 -25.02
N LEU A 29 17.56 0.91 -23.92
CA LEU A 29 18.58 1.73 -23.26
C LEU A 29 19.95 1.50 -23.88
N VAL A 30 20.40 2.51 -24.62
CA VAL A 30 21.69 2.46 -25.32
C VAL A 30 22.87 2.95 -24.48
N SER A 31 22.66 3.88 -23.55
CA SER A 31 23.72 4.40 -22.67
C SER A 31 23.85 3.59 -21.38
N GLU A 32 25.07 3.55 -20.84
CA GLU A 32 25.40 2.81 -19.63
C GLU A 32 24.83 3.48 -18.38
N GLU A 33 24.84 4.81 -18.33
CA GLU A 33 24.19 5.60 -17.29
C GLU A 33 22.69 5.34 -17.24
N ALA A 34 22.01 5.28 -18.40
CA ALA A 34 20.58 5.00 -18.44
C ALA A 34 20.26 3.57 -17.98
N ARG A 35 21.09 2.58 -18.33
CA ARG A 35 20.93 1.20 -17.82
C ARG A 35 21.09 1.13 -16.29
N LYS A 36 22.06 1.89 -15.75
CA LYS A 36 22.28 1.98 -14.30
C LYS A 36 21.08 2.60 -13.59
N GLU A 37 20.60 3.75 -14.05
CA GLU A 37 19.45 4.42 -13.44
C GLU A 37 18.15 3.63 -13.62
N PHE A 38 17.98 2.94 -14.74
CA PHE A 38 16.85 2.04 -14.95
C PHE A 38 16.85 0.85 -13.99
N THR A 39 18.04 0.30 -13.69
CA THR A 39 18.17 -0.78 -12.69
C THR A 39 17.81 -0.28 -11.30
N ASN A 40 18.23 0.94 -10.94
CA ASN A 40 17.85 1.58 -9.67
C ASN A 40 16.33 1.80 -9.59
N LEU A 41 15.72 2.28 -10.68
CA LEU A 41 14.28 2.49 -10.78
C LEU A 41 13.50 1.19 -10.59
N ARG A 42 13.89 0.13 -11.30
CA ARG A 42 13.24 -1.20 -11.20
C ARG A 42 13.31 -1.72 -9.77
N ARG A 43 14.47 -1.62 -9.12
CA ARG A 43 14.63 -2.02 -7.71
C ARG A 43 13.72 -1.21 -6.78
N ALA A 44 13.68 0.12 -6.92
CA ALA A 44 12.83 0.97 -6.08
C ALA A 44 11.35 0.65 -6.27
N PHE A 45 10.94 0.38 -7.51
CA PHE A 45 9.60 -0.07 -7.84
C PHE A 45 9.25 -1.40 -7.19
N ASP A 46 10.12 -2.40 -7.30
CA ASP A 46 9.90 -3.72 -6.71
C ASP A 46 9.77 -3.64 -5.18
N GLU A 47 10.57 -2.78 -4.54
CA GLU A 47 10.49 -2.54 -3.10
C GLU A 47 9.14 -1.93 -2.68
N VAL A 48 8.66 -0.91 -3.38
CA VAL A 48 7.35 -0.29 -3.12
C VAL A 48 6.21 -1.28 -3.40
N ASN A 49 6.29 -2.03 -4.50
CA ASN A 49 5.28 -3.03 -4.84
C ASN A 49 5.22 -4.14 -3.79
N HIS A 50 6.37 -4.61 -3.31
CA HIS A 50 6.45 -5.59 -2.23
C HIS A 50 5.82 -5.07 -0.93
N GLN A 51 6.09 -3.82 -0.56
CA GLN A 51 5.47 -3.19 0.61
C GLN A 51 3.95 -3.08 0.49
N LEU A 52 3.44 -2.71 -0.68
CA LEU A 52 2.00 -2.65 -0.96
C LEU A 52 1.34 -4.03 -0.84
N GLN A 53 1.95 -5.07 -1.41
CA GLN A 53 1.41 -6.43 -1.40
C GLN A 53 1.44 -7.10 -0.02
N THR A 54 2.43 -6.78 0.82
CA THR A 54 2.63 -7.46 2.10
C THR A 54 2.09 -6.66 3.28
N LYS A 55 2.59 -5.44 3.49
CA LYS A 55 2.35 -4.65 4.71
C LYS A 55 1.01 -3.91 4.67
N LEU A 56 0.60 -3.46 3.48
CA LEU A 56 -0.62 -2.66 3.32
C LEU A 56 -1.83 -3.49 2.88
N SER A 57 -1.61 -4.75 2.47
CA SER A 57 -2.67 -5.72 2.18
C SER A 57 -3.27 -6.34 3.46
N GLN A 58 -2.58 -6.21 4.60
CA GLN A 58 -3.08 -6.67 5.89
C GLN A 58 -4.16 -5.71 6.40
N GLU A 59 -5.34 -6.25 6.71
CA GLU A 59 -6.39 -5.48 7.38
C GLU A 59 -5.89 -5.15 8.80
N PRO A 60 -5.96 -3.88 9.25
CA PRO A 60 -5.51 -3.51 10.58
C PRO A 60 -6.28 -4.29 11.65
N GLU A 61 -5.58 -4.63 12.74
CA GLU A 61 -6.22 -5.36 13.85
C GLU A 61 -7.47 -4.61 14.35
N PRO A 62 -8.60 -5.33 14.55
CA PRO A 62 -9.81 -4.71 15.06
C PRO A 62 -9.58 -4.06 16.43
N ILE A 63 -9.92 -2.78 16.55
CA ILE A 63 -9.84 -2.07 17.83
C ILE A 63 -10.89 -2.63 18.81
N ASP A 64 -10.45 -3.01 20.01
CA ASP A 64 -11.35 -3.37 21.11
C ASP A 64 -12.02 -2.13 21.71
N TRP A 65 -13.14 -1.77 21.11
CA TRP A 65 -13.93 -0.62 21.52
C TRP A 65 -14.63 -0.76 22.86
N ASP A 66 -14.75 -1.97 23.40
CA ASP A 66 -15.37 -2.21 24.70
C ASP A 66 -14.34 -2.04 25.82
N TYR A 67 -13.09 -2.46 25.59
CA TYR A 67 -11.95 -2.12 26.43
C TYR A 67 -11.71 -0.61 26.47
N CYS A 68 -11.63 0.05 25.30
CA CYS A 68 -11.46 1.51 25.27
C CYS A 68 -12.59 2.26 25.97
N ARG A 69 -13.84 1.78 25.87
CA ARG A 69 -14.99 2.41 26.54
C ARG A 69 -14.86 2.43 28.06
N LYS A 70 -14.23 1.41 28.65
CA LYS A 70 -13.97 1.33 30.09
C LYS A 70 -12.91 2.34 30.56
N GLY A 71 -11.92 2.65 29.71
CA GLY A 71 -10.81 3.55 30.06
C GLY A 71 -11.08 5.03 29.76
N ILE A 72 -11.57 5.36 28.57
CA ILE A 72 -11.70 6.74 28.08
C ILE A 72 -13.15 7.24 28.00
N GLY A 73 -14.11 6.40 28.35
CA GLY A 73 -15.53 6.76 28.36
C GLY A 73 -16.21 6.74 26.98
N SER A 74 -17.54 6.59 27.00
CA SER A 74 -18.34 6.32 25.79
C SER A 74 -18.38 7.47 24.77
N ARG A 75 -18.42 8.73 25.21
CA ARG A 75 -18.50 9.90 24.32
C ARG A 75 -17.23 10.06 23.48
N LEU A 76 -16.06 9.88 24.08
CA LEU A 76 -14.78 9.98 23.37
C LEU A 76 -14.61 8.83 22.37
N VAL A 77 -14.98 7.60 22.74
CA VAL A 77 -14.99 6.46 21.80
C VAL A 77 -15.89 6.74 20.58
N VAL A 78 -17.07 7.34 20.79
CA VAL A 78 -17.98 7.69 19.68
C VAL A 78 -17.39 8.77 18.78
N CYS A 79 -16.75 9.80 19.34
CA CYS A 79 -16.06 10.83 18.56
C CYS A 79 -14.90 10.24 17.74
N ILE A 80 -14.04 9.42 18.35
CA ILE A 80 -12.91 8.77 17.67
C ILE A 80 -13.41 7.84 16.56
N LYS A 81 -14.44 7.04 16.81
CA LYS A 81 -15.08 6.21 15.78
C LYS A 81 -15.63 7.03 14.60
N ARG A 82 -16.11 8.24 14.83
CA ARG A 82 -16.55 9.16 13.76
C ARG A 82 -15.37 9.70 12.97
N LEU A 83 -14.31 10.12 13.65
CA LEU A 83 -13.10 10.63 13.00
C LEU A 83 -12.40 9.58 12.14
N MET A 84 -12.37 8.32 12.60
CA MET A 84 -11.77 7.21 11.84
C MET A 84 -12.60 6.73 10.65
N LYS A 85 -13.85 7.18 10.51
CA LYS A 85 -14.75 6.81 9.41
C LYS A 85 -14.86 7.89 8.33
N ALA A 86 -14.22 9.04 8.52
CA ALA A 86 -14.09 10.14 7.57
C ALA A 86 -12.80 9.97 6.76
#